data_AF-A0A0F9N3P9-F1
#
_entry.id   AF-A0A0F9N3P9-F1
#
_cell.length_a   1.000
_cell.length_b   1.000
_cell.length_c   1.000
_cell.angle_alpha   90.00
_cell.angle_beta   90.00
_cell.angle_gamma   90.00
#
_symmetry.space_group_name_H-M   'P 1'
#
loop_
_entity.id
_entity.type
_entity.pdbx_description
1 polymer ?
#
loop_
_entity_poly.entity_id
_entity_poly.type
_entity_poly.pdbx_seq_one_letter_code
_entity_poly.pdbx_strand_id
1 'polypeptide(L)'
;MNKSWKTAIHRKKLSRPMRELDTRNLLRGRVLDFGCGHGFDANYLRIDGYDPYHCPVRFSRGKYDVITCNYVLNVISPRERTVALAQMKYLLKKTGIAYITVRRDIKKDYVTKRGTQQYRVELPMPVLFEHRDFIIYVMKND
;
A
#
# COMPACT_ATOMS: atom_id res chain seq x y z
N MET A 1 14.43 15.32 7.34
CA MET A 1 14.49 14.05 6.59
C MET A 1 13.31 13.18 6.96
N ASN A 2 12.58 12.67 5.96
CA ASN A 2 11.51 11.71 6.17
C ASN A 2 12.11 10.39 6.74
N LYS A 3 11.54 9.89 7.84
CA LYS A 3 11.98 8.66 8.53
C LYS A 3 10.97 7.50 8.34
N SER A 4 10.09 7.60 7.34
CA SER A 4 9.04 6.61 7.04
C SER A 4 9.57 5.18 6.93
N TRP A 5 10.78 4.98 6.40
CA TRP A 5 11.44 3.67 6.32
C TRP A 5 11.57 2.93 7.65
N LYS A 6 11.61 3.64 8.79
CA LYS A 6 11.64 3.06 10.14
C LYS A 6 10.31 2.44 10.58
N THR A 7 9.25 2.62 9.79
CA THR A 7 7.91 2.09 10.07
C THR A 7 7.67 0.74 9.41
N ALA A 8 8.56 0.29 8.51
CA ALA A 8 8.51 -1.04 7.95
C ALA A 8 8.69 -2.09 9.07
N ILE A 9 7.88 -3.14 9.02
CA ILE A 9 7.84 -4.19 10.04
C ILE A 9 8.23 -5.51 9.37
N HIS A 10 9.17 -6.24 9.97
CA HIS A 10 9.41 -7.64 9.60
C HIS A 10 8.22 -8.49 10.03
N ARG A 11 7.61 -9.20 9.08
CA ARG A 11 6.46 -10.08 9.30
C ARG A 11 6.84 -11.53 8.99
N LYS A 12 6.14 -12.46 9.63
CA LYS A 12 6.22 -13.92 9.39
C LYS A 12 4.94 -14.50 8.80
N LYS A 13 3.90 -13.67 8.63
CA LYS A 13 2.58 -14.04 8.12
C LYS A 13 2.06 -12.90 7.25
N LEU A 14 1.17 -13.24 6.30
CA LEU A 14 0.52 -12.25 5.46
C LEU A 14 -0.11 -11.14 6.31
N SER A 15 0.12 -9.90 5.90
CA SER A 15 -0.56 -8.75 6.48
C SER A 15 -2.09 -8.90 6.35
N ARG A 16 -2.81 -8.29 7.28
CA ARG A 16 -4.28 -8.42 7.33
C ARG A 16 -4.96 -7.95 6.04
N PRO A 17 -4.57 -6.82 5.43
CA PRO A 17 -5.14 -6.40 4.15
C PRO A 17 -4.82 -7.36 3.02
N MET A 18 -3.57 -7.85 2.93
CA MET A 18 -3.19 -8.79 1.87
C MET A 18 -3.95 -10.11 1.99
N ARG A 19 -4.16 -10.60 3.21
CA ARG A 19 -5.01 -11.78 3.45
C ARG A 19 -6.46 -11.55 3.02
N GLU A 20 -7.02 -10.38 3.32
CA GLU A 20 -8.39 -10.04 2.92
C GLU A 20 -8.56 -9.99 1.39
N LEU A 21 -7.58 -9.45 0.68
CA LEU A 21 -7.60 -9.42 -0.79
C LEU A 21 -7.38 -10.80 -1.41
N ASP A 22 -6.50 -11.61 -0.82
CA ASP A 22 -6.19 -12.97 -1.26
C ASP A 22 -7.40 -13.92 -1.07
N THR A 23 -8.06 -13.89 0.08
CA THR A 23 -9.25 -14.73 0.35
C THR A 23 -10.43 -14.39 -0.57
N ARG A 24 -10.53 -13.15 -1.03
CA ARG A 24 -11.52 -12.70 -2.02
C ARG A 24 -11.09 -12.97 -3.46
N ASN A 25 -9.91 -13.53 -3.68
CA ASN A 25 -9.33 -13.80 -4.99
C ASN A 25 -9.26 -12.54 -5.88
N LEU A 26 -8.86 -11.42 -5.26
CA LEU A 26 -8.73 -10.10 -5.90
C LEU A 26 -7.31 -9.81 -6.40
N LEU A 27 -6.33 -10.62 -6.02
CA LEU A 27 -4.92 -10.49 -6.41
C LEU A 27 -4.64 -11.26 -7.70
N ARG A 28 -5.35 -10.96 -8.78
CA ARG A 28 -5.25 -11.69 -10.06
C ARG A 28 -4.43 -10.95 -11.12
N GLY A 29 -3.84 -11.74 -12.02
CA GLY A 29 -3.00 -11.22 -13.10
C GLY A 29 -1.64 -10.78 -12.59
N ARG A 30 -1.12 -9.69 -13.15
CA ARG A 30 0.15 -9.13 -12.72
C ARG A 30 -0.07 -8.15 -11.56
N VAL A 31 0.49 -8.48 -10.41
CA VAL A 31 0.26 -7.75 -9.15
C VAL A 31 1.55 -7.09 -8.65
N LEU A 32 1.43 -5.88 -8.12
CA LEU A 32 2.50 -5.15 -7.43
C LEU A 32 2.09 -4.81 -5.99
N ASP A 33 2.95 -5.10 -5.02
CA ASP A 33 2.90 -4.57 -3.64
C ASP A 33 3.73 -3.28 -3.55
N PHE A 34 3.04 -2.14 -3.62
CA PHE A 34 3.62 -0.80 -3.59
C PHE A 34 3.83 -0.35 -2.14
N GLY A 35 5.09 -0.10 -1.78
CA GLY A 35 5.55 0.11 -0.41
C GLY A 35 5.61 -1.17 0.39
N CYS A 36 6.14 -2.24 -0.18
CA CYS A 36 6.17 -3.59 0.41
C CYS A 36 7.07 -3.70 1.66
N GLY A 37 7.86 -2.66 1.99
CA GLY A 37 8.85 -2.69 3.06
C GLY A 37 9.85 -3.84 2.85
N HIS A 38 9.95 -4.74 3.83
CA HIS A 38 10.82 -5.91 3.75
C HIS A 38 10.31 -7.03 2.81
N GLY A 39 9.19 -6.81 2.12
CA GLY A 39 8.76 -7.65 1.00
C GLY A 39 8.20 -9.03 1.39
N PHE A 40 7.78 -9.24 2.64
CA PHE A 40 7.20 -10.53 3.06
C PHE A 40 5.95 -10.89 2.24
N ASP A 41 4.98 -9.97 2.14
CA ASP A 41 3.71 -10.23 1.45
C ASP A 41 3.96 -10.53 -0.03
N ALA A 42 4.80 -9.72 -0.69
CA ALA A 42 5.22 -9.94 -2.07
C ALA A 42 5.92 -11.29 -2.29
N ASN A 43 6.83 -11.68 -1.39
CA ASN A 43 7.50 -12.99 -1.41
C ASN A 43 6.51 -14.14 -1.28
N TYR A 44 5.64 -14.07 -0.28
CA TYR A 44 4.72 -15.14 0.05
C TYR A 44 3.74 -15.40 -1.11
N LEU A 45 3.22 -14.33 -1.73
CA LEU A 45 2.25 -14.42 -2.82
C LEU A 45 2.90 -14.55 -4.21
N ARG A 46 4.23 -14.53 -4.29
CA ARG A 46 5.00 -14.58 -5.55
C ARG A 46 4.59 -13.47 -6.53
N ILE A 47 4.43 -12.26 -6.02
CA ILE A 47 4.10 -11.05 -6.78
C ILE A 47 5.28 -10.06 -6.77
N ASP A 48 5.21 -9.04 -7.61
CA ASP A 48 6.23 -7.97 -7.62
C ASP A 48 6.07 -7.10 -6.36
N GLY A 49 7.17 -6.51 -5.90
CA GLY A 49 7.19 -5.64 -4.71
C GLY A 49 8.10 -4.45 -4.92
N TYR A 50 7.67 -3.28 -4.50
CA TYR A 50 8.49 -2.07 -4.59
C TYR A 50 8.50 -1.33 -3.26
N ASP A 51 9.68 -1.01 -2.75
CA ASP A 51 9.85 -0.08 -1.64
C ASP A 51 11.13 0.73 -1.85
N PRO A 52 11.09 2.08 -1.82
CA PRO A 52 12.25 2.90 -2.15
C PRO A 52 13.44 2.72 -1.19
N TYR A 53 13.22 2.19 0.01
CA TYR A 53 14.27 2.02 1.02
C TYR A 53 14.68 0.57 1.21
N HIS A 54 13.71 -0.35 1.18
CA HIS A 54 13.92 -1.75 1.53
C HIS A 54 13.84 -2.71 0.35
N CYS A 55 13.29 -2.27 -0.79
CA CYS A 55 13.11 -3.11 -1.97
C CYS A 55 13.07 -2.30 -3.29
N PRO A 56 14.13 -1.54 -3.64
CA PRO A 56 14.05 -0.57 -4.73
C PRO A 56 14.01 -1.18 -6.14
N VAL A 57 14.38 -2.45 -6.31
CA VAL A 57 14.62 -3.07 -7.64
C VAL A 57 13.70 -4.26 -7.94
N ARG A 58 12.71 -4.56 -7.09
CA ARG A 58 11.97 -5.84 -7.18
C ARG A 58 10.63 -5.76 -7.92
N PHE A 59 10.62 -5.11 -9.08
CA PHE A 59 9.46 -5.14 -9.96
C PHE A 59 9.88 -5.20 -11.43
N SER A 60 9.14 -5.96 -12.22
CA SER A 60 9.43 -6.14 -13.63
C SER A 60 8.96 -4.93 -14.46
N ARG A 61 9.47 -4.76 -15.68
CA ARG A 61 8.99 -3.70 -16.60
C ARG A 61 7.57 -4.00 -17.08
N GLY A 62 6.71 -2.99 -17.18
CA GLY A 62 5.33 -3.11 -17.68
C GLY A 62 4.27 -2.58 -16.72
N LYS A 63 3.00 -2.78 -17.08
CA LYS A 63 1.82 -2.33 -16.31
C LYS A 63 1.19 -3.48 -15.52
N TYR A 64 0.51 -3.15 -14.43
CA TYR A 64 -0.10 -4.10 -13.51
C TYR A 64 -1.62 -4.17 -13.66
N ASP A 65 -2.18 -5.36 -13.49
CA ASP A 65 -3.62 -5.58 -13.36
C ASP A 65 -4.08 -5.10 -11.98
N VAL A 66 -3.27 -5.38 -10.96
CA VAL A 66 -3.56 -5.02 -9.56
C VAL A 66 -2.35 -4.36 -8.92
N ILE A 67 -2.58 -3.28 -8.18
CA ILE A 67 -1.60 -2.72 -7.24
C ILE A 67 -2.19 -2.76 -5.84
N THR A 68 -1.38 -3.15 -4.86
CA THR A 68 -1.73 -3.00 -3.44
C THR A 68 -0.85 -1.94 -2.80
N CYS A 69 -1.39 -1.14 -1.90
CA CYS A 69 -0.65 -0.09 -1.21
C CYS A 69 -1.09 -0.05 0.25
N ASN A 70 -0.35 -0.76 1.10
CA ASN A 70 -0.79 -1.06 2.45
C ASN A 70 -0.10 -0.17 3.47
N TYR A 71 -0.87 0.75 4.08
CA TYR A 71 -0.44 1.66 5.17
C TYR A 71 0.65 2.69 4.79
N VAL A 72 1.11 2.69 3.55
CA VAL A 72 2.12 3.63 3.03
C VAL A 72 1.64 5.08 3.19
N LEU A 73 0.37 5.34 2.85
CA LEU A 73 -0.17 6.70 2.87
C LEU A 73 -0.28 7.30 4.28
N ASN A 74 -0.28 6.45 5.32
CA ASN A 74 -0.27 6.87 6.71
C ASN A 74 1.09 7.39 7.16
N VAL A 75 2.18 7.12 6.43
CA VAL A 75 3.55 7.42 6.89
C VAL A 75 4.30 8.41 5.99
N ILE A 76 3.67 8.85 4.91
CA ILE A 76 4.21 9.84 3.97
C ILE A 76 3.40 11.14 4.01
N SER A 77 4.06 12.25 3.71
CA SER A 77 3.45 13.58 3.69
C SER A 77 2.35 13.70 2.64
N PRO A 78 1.45 14.69 2.73
CA PRO A 78 0.42 14.93 1.71
C PRO A 78 0.98 15.07 0.29
N ARG A 79 2.13 15.73 0.13
CA ARG A 79 2.79 15.88 -1.18
C ARG A 79 3.28 14.53 -1.73
N GLU A 80 3.95 13.73 -0.91
CA GLU A 80 4.40 12.39 -1.29
C GLU A 80 3.22 11.46 -1.60
N ARG A 81 2.09 11.61 -0.90
CA ARG A 81 0.86 10.86 -1.16
C ARG A 81 0.32 11.13 -2.57
N THR A 82 0.26 12.39 -2.99
CA THR A 82 -0.16 12.75 -4.35
C THR A 82 0.75 12.10 -5.39
N VAL A 83 2.07 12.12 -5.17
CA VAL A 83 3.04 11.47 -6.06
C VAL A 83 2.84 9.96 -6.09
N ALA A 84 2.67 9.31 -4.94
CA ALA A 84 2.45 7.87 -4.86
C ALA A 84 1.15 7.44 -5.58
N LEU A 85 0.06 8.18 -5.39
CA LEU A 85 -1.21 7.93 -6.09
C LEU A 85 -1.06 8.06 -7.61
N ALA A 86 -0.37 9.11 -8.08
CA ALA A 86 -0.09 9.31 -9.50
C ALA A 86 0.81 8.20 -10.07
N GLN A 87 1.83 7.76 -9.32
CA GLN A 87 2.70 6.64 -9.72
C GLN A 87 1.91 5.33 -9.83
N MET A 88 1.04 5.03 -8.86
CA MET A 88 0.18 3.85 -8.94
C MET A 88 -0.74 3.90 -10.16
N LYS A 89 -1.42 5.02 -10.42
CA LYS A 89 -2.21 5.18 -11.65
C LYS A 89 -1.37 4.97 -12.91
N TYR A 90 -0.19 5.57 -12.97
CA TYR A 90 0.73 5.37 -14.10
C TYR A 90 1.09 3.89 -14.26
N LEU A 91 1.37 3.16 -13.19
CA LEU A 91 1.77 1.75 -13.26
C LEU A 91 0.62 0.78 -13.55
N LEU A 92 -0.64 1.18 -13.36
CA LEU A 92 -1.80 0.37 -13.69
C LEU A 92 -2.02 0.26 -15.20
N LYS A 93 -2.55 -0.89 -15.63
CA LYS A 93 -3.21 -1.03 -16.94
C LYS A 93 -4.45 -0.14 -16.99
N LYS A 94 -4.99 0.12 -18.18
CA LYS A 94 -6.20 0.94 -18.36
C LYS A 94 -7.39 0.42 -17.55
N THR A 95 -7.53 -0.90 -17.43
CA THR A 95 -8.57 -1.57 -16.63
C THR A 95 -8.07 -2.03 -15.26
N GLY A 96 -6.89 -1.58 -14.85
CA GLY A 96 -6.24 -2.01 -13.62
C GLY A 96 -6.84 -1.34 -12.38
N ILE A 97 -6.68 -2.00 -11.23
CA ILE A 97 -7.24 -1.57 -9.95
C ILE A 97 -6.12 -1.46 -8.90
N ALA A 98 -6.13 -0.39 -8.12
CA ALA A 98 -5.34 -0.26 -6.90
C ALA A 98 -6.21 -0.47 -5.66
N TYR A 99 -5.77 -1.34 -4.76
CA TYR A 99 -6.32 -1.52 -3.42
C TYR A 99 -5.44 -0.78 -2.42
N ILE A 100 -5.98 0.26 -1.80
CA ILE A 100 -5.24 1.16 -0.92
C ILE A 100 -5.75 1.00 0.50
N THR A 101 -4.89 0.52 1.40
CA THR A 101 -5.25 0.30 2.79
C THR A 101 -4.74 1.42 3.67
N VAL A 102 -5.61 2.03 4.47
CA VAL A 102 -5.22 3.02 5.48
C VAL A 102 -5.74 2.63 6.88
N ARG A 103 -5.03 3.09 7.89
CA ARG A 103 -5.35 2.87 9.30
C ARG A 103 -6.60 3.63 9.74
N ARG A 104 -7.50 2.96 10.47
CA ARG A 104 -8.72 3.57 11.05
C ARG A 104 -8.56 3.96 12.52
N ASP A 105 -7.58 3.38 13.19
CA ASP A 105 -7.24 3.65 14.59
C ASP A 105 -6.53 5.00 14.81
N ILE A 106 -5.97 5.61 13.75
CA ILE A 106 -5.43 6.97 13.80
C ILE A 106 -6.57 8.00 13.81
N LYS A 107 -6.76 8.67 14.95
CA LYS A 107 -7.82 9.69 15.14
C LYS A 107 -7.39 11.09 14.71
N LYS A 108 -6.11 11.42 14.86
CA LYS A 108 -5.47 12.67 14.43
C LYS A 108 -4.01 12.39 14.11
N ASP A 109 -3.38 13.29 13.35
CA ASP A 109 -1.97 13.19 13.00
C ASP A 109 -1.09 13.22 14.25
N TYR A 110 -0.03 12.42 14.27
CA TYR A 110 0.92 12.40 15.39
C TYR A 110 2.31 11.92 14.97
N VAL A 111 3.30 12.23 15.82
CA VAL A 111 4.68 11.74 15.69
C VAL A 111 4.90 10.64 16.72
N THR A 112 5.45 9.50 16.30
CA THR A 112 5.80 8.40 17.21
C THR A 112 7.00 8.76 18.08
N LYS A 113 7.23 8.01 19.18
CA LYS A 113 8.46 8.12 20.00
C LYS A 113 9.75 7.91 19.18
N ARG A 114 9.68 7.25 18.02
CA ARG A 114 10.81 7.03 17.10
C ARG A 114 10.99 8.17 16.09
N GLY A 115 10.19 9.23 16.18
CA GLY A 115 10.24 10.39 15.29
C GLY A 115 9.68 10.13 13.89
N THR A 116 8.76 9.17 13.74
CA THR A 116 8.08 8.89 12.47
C THR A 116 6.69 9.53 12.46
N GLN A 117 6.29 10.06 11.30
CA GLN A 117 4.96 10.64 11.12
C GLN A 117 3.89 9.54 10.99
N GLN A 118 2.70 9.82 11.49
CA GLN A 118 1.49 9.02 11.34
C GLN A 118 0.34 9.96 11.01
N TYR A 119 -0.22 9.82 9.82
CA TYR A 119 -1.30 10.64 9.32
C TYR A 119 -2.64 9.92 9.41
N ARG A 120 -3.68 10.63 9.84
CA ARG A 120 -5.06 10.24 9.56
C ARG A 120 -5.29 10.42 8.07
N VAL A 121 -5.73 9.37 7.40
CA VAL A 121 -5.97 9.39 5.96
C VAL A 121 -7.39 8.98 5.68
N GLU A 122 -8.07 9.80 4.89
CA GLU A 122 -9.36 9.51 4.30
C GLU A 122 -9.27 9.84 2.83
N LEU A 123 -9.73 8.92 2.00
CA LEU A 123 -9.64 9.03 0.54
C LEU A 123 -11.05 9.19 -0.02
N PRO A 124 -11.28 10.12 -0.97
CA PRO A 124 -12.56 10.26 -1.66
C PRO A 124 -12.70 9.18 -2.73
N MET A 125 -12.65 7.91 -2.31
CA MET A 125 -12.65 6.72 -3.17
C MET A 125 -13.67 5.72 -2.64
N PRO A 126 -14.22 4.85 -3.51
CA PRO A 126 -15.07 3.75 -3.08
C PRO A 126 -14.36 2.85 -2.05
N VAL A 127 -15.12 2.40 -1.06
CA VAL A 127 -14.65 1.47 -0.02
C VAL A 127 -14.91 0.04 -0.50
N LEU A 128 -13.88 -0.79 -0.51
CA LEU A 128 -14.00 -2.24 -0.76
C LEU A 128 -14.37 -2.98 0.52
N PHE A 129 -13.69 -2.65 1.60
CA PHE A 129 -13.75 -3.36 2.87
C PHE A 129 -13.44 -2.42 4.02
N GLU A 130 -14.22 -2.52 5.09
CA GLU A 130 -14.01 -1.77 6.31
C GLU A 130 -13.93 -2.71 7.51
N HIS A 131 -12.90 -2.50 8.32
CA HIS A 131 -12.67 -3.16 9.59
C HIS A 131 -12.41 -2.09 10.65
N ARG A 132 -12.64 -2.40 11.94
CA ARG A 132 -12.40 -1.45 13.03
C ARG A 132 -10.99 -0.84 13.08
N ASP A 133 -10.02 -1.52 12.49
CA ASP A 133 -8.59 -1.15 12.53
C ASP A 133 -8.09 -0.54 11.21
N PHE A 134 -8.73 -0.85 10.08
CA PHE A 134 -8.29 -0.41 8.76
C PHE A 134 -9.43 -0.43 7.75
N ILE A 135 -9.26 0.35 6.69
CA ILE A 135 -10.19 0.42 5.56
C ILE A 135 -9.39 0.21 4.27
N ILE A 136 -9.98 -0.51 3.31
CA ILE A 136 -9.42 -0.72 1.97
C ILE A 136 -10.28 0.07 0.97
N TYR A 137 -9.65 1.00 0.27
CA TYR A 137 -10.24 1.77 -0.82
C TYR A 137 -9.89 1.17 -2.19
N VAL A 138 -10.74 1.46 -3.17
CA VAL A 138 -10.54 1.07 -4.58
C VAL A 138 -10.21 2.31 -5.40
N MET A 139 -9.06 2.30 -6.06
CA MET A 139 -8.69 3.28 -7.07
C MET A 139 -8.67 2.61 -8.44
N LYS A 140 -9.55 3.04 -9.35
CA LYS A 140 -9.51 2.60 -10.74
C LYS A 140 -8.65 3.55 -11.60
N ASN A 141 -8.16 3.05 -12.73
CA ASN A 141 -7.33 3.82 -13.66
C ASN A 141 -8.10 4.55 -14.77
N ASP A 142 -9.43 4.47 -14.70
CA ASP A 142 -10.41 5.09 -15.61
C ASP A 142 -10.30 6.62 -15.67
#